data_AF-A0A2N8M9G4-F1
#
_entry.id   AF-A0A2N8M9G4-F1
#
_cell.length_a   1.000
_cell.length_b   1.000
_cell.length_c   1.000
_cell.angle_alpha   90.00
_cell.angle_beta   90.00
_cell.angle_gamma   90.00
#
_symmetry.space_group_name_H-M   'P 1'
#
loop_
_entity.id
_entity.type
_entity.pdbx_description
1 polymer ?
#
loop_
_entity_poly.entity_id
_entity_poly.type
_entity_poly.pdbx_seq_one_letter_code
_entity_poly.pdbx_strand_id
1 'polypeptide(L)'
;MIIARACPNNSLHKSDGRTAGHKEEDDAPMSFVRLTRPDGSPVAINPDEVVHAAPVPASGALMGPLTTGTRIVFRNQSHQDVGELLDEVIARIDTAWSVRAAALAAPAPVTSRAPRDSR
;
A
#
# COMPACT_ATOMS: atom_id res chain seq x y z
N MET A 1 20.09 -21.50 -50.42
CA MET A 1 20.45 -20.08 -50.26
C MET A 1 19.24 -19.25 -50.69
N ILE A 2 18.50 -18.71 -49.73
CA ILE A 2 17.29 -17.88 -49.97
C ILE A 2 17.53 -16.56 -49.26
N ILE A 3 17.35 -15.48 -50.02
CA ILE A 3 17.57 -14.08 -49.64
C ILE A 3 16.22 -13.51 -49.15
N ALA A 4 16.15 -13.01 -47.93
CA ALA A 4 15.05 -12.16 -47.47
C ALA A 4 15.54 -10.70 -47.41
N ARG A 5 14.84 -9.81 -48.14
CA ARG A 5 15.12 -8.38 -48.26
C ARG A 5 14.21 -7.57 -47.33
N ALA A 6 14.77 -6.44 -46.89
CA ALA A 6 14.14 -5.12 -46.67
C ALA A 6 13.40 -4.79 -45.36
N CYS A 7 14.03 -3.90 -44.59
CA CYS A 7 13.50 -2.92 -43.62
C CYS A 7 12.56 -1.89 -44.34
N PRO A 8 11.77 -0.98 -43.68
CA PRO A 8 12.26 0.01 -42.68
C PRO A 8 11.25 0.61 -41.64
N ASN A 9 11.80 1.38 -40.67
CA ASN A 9 11.32 2.66 -40.05
C ASN A 9 9.90 2.77 -39.45
N ASN A 10 9.57 3.59 -38.45
CA ASN A 10 10.18 4.56 -37.53
C ASN A 10 8.93 5.17 -36.84
N SER A 11 8.88 5.34 -35.51
CA SER A 11 8.33 6.59 -34.96
C SER A 11 8.56 6.69 -33.45
N LEU A 12 9.40 7.67 -33.14
CA LEU A 12 9.52 8.35 -31.87
C LEU A 12 8.14 8.89 -31.43
N HIS A 13 7.72 8.65 -30.19
CA HIS A 13 6.90 9.62 -29.45
C HIS A 13 7.41 9.73 -28.02
N LYS A 14 8.13 10.84 -27.77
CA LYS A 14 8.18 11.45 -26.46
C LYS A 14 6.76 11.93 -26.14
N SER A 15 6.19 11.46 -25.05
CA SER A 15 5.03 12.08 -24.44
C SER A 15 5.47 12.61 -23.08
N ASP A 16 6.04 13.82 -23.11
CA ASP A 16 5.98 14.75 -21.99
C ASP A 16 4.51 15.03 -21.69
N GLY A 17 3.93 14.22 -20.82
CA GLY A 17 2.58 14.40 -20.29
C GLY A 17 2.68 14.83 -18.84
N ARG A 18 2.81 16.15 -18.61
CA ARG A 18 2.46 16.80 -17.33
C ARG A 18 1.13 16.21 -16.85
N THR A 19 1.16 15.38 -15.82
CA THR A 19 0.00 15.24 -14.94
C THR A 19 0.26 16.16 -13.76
N ALA A 20 -0.66 17.12 -13.67
CA ALA A 20 -0.99 17.98 -12.54
C ALA A 20 -0.19 17.74 -11.26
N GLY A 21 0.31 18.83 -10.68
CA GLY A 21 0.57 18.90 -9.26
C GLY A 21 -0.69 18.48 -8.51
N HIS A 22 -0.75 17.19 -8.21
CA HIS A 22 -1.46 16.74 -7.04
C HIS A 22 -0.63 17.31 -5.91
N LYS A 23 -1.23 18.23 -5.14
CA LYS A 23 -0.65 18.62 -3.88
C LYS A 23 -0.28 17.32 -3.17
N GLU A 24 1.01 17.11 -2.91
CA GLU A 24 1.45 16.29 -1.79
C GLU A 24 0.90 17.00 -0.56
N GLU A 25 -0.41 16.81 -0.33
CA GLU A 25 -1.06 17.06 0.94
C GLU A 25 -0.44 16.04 1.88
N ASP A 26 0.58 16.50 2.58
CA ASP A 26 1.08 15.88 3.81
C ASP A 26 1.35 14.38 3.64
N ASP A 27 2.45 14.03 2.96
CA ASP A 27 3.04 12.67 3.03
C ASP A 27 3.60 12.46 4.44
N ALA A 28 2.72 12.48 5.45
CA ALA A 28 2.96 11.75 6.66
C ALA A 28 3.25 10.32 6.23
N PRO A 29 4.33 9.68 6.71
CA PRO A 29 4.71 8.35 6.25
C PRO A 29 3.51 7.42 6.41
N MET A 30 2.85 7.07 5.30
CA MET A 30 1.69 6.19 5.33
C MET A 30 2.22 4.78 5.56
N SER A 31 2.26 4.36 6.83
CA SER A 31 2.67 3.00 7.18
C SER A 31 1.56 2.03 6.81
N PHE A 32 1.62 1.48 5.60
CA PHE A 32 0.70 0.43 5.18
C PHE A 32 0.97 -0.88 5.94
N VAL A 33 -0.12 -1.54 6.36
CA VAL A 33 -0.06 -2.89 6.93
C VAL A 33 -0.22 -3.91 5.82
N ARG A 34 0.71 -4.85 5.69
CA ARG A 34 0.59 -5.99 4.76
C ARG A 34 -0.14 -7.15 5.42
N LEU A 35 -1.22 -7.59 4.78
CA LEU A 35 -2.06 -8.72 5.17
C LEU A 35 -2.28 -9.64 3.97
N THR A 36 -2.99 -10.74 4.17
CA THR A 36 -3.21 -11.78 3.16
C THR A 36 -4.70 -11.94 2.91
N ARG A 37 -5.11 -11.83 1.65
CA ARG A 37 -6.50 -12.05 1.24
C ARG A 37 -6.87 -13.54 1.32
N PRO A 38 -8.18 -13.87 1.30
CA PRO A 38 -8.67 -15.24 1.18
C PRO A 38 -8.05 -16.06 0.05
N ASP A 39 -7.69 -15.41 -1.05
CA ASP A 39 -7.09 -16.03 -2.24
C ASP A 39 -5.56 -16.24 -2.11
N GLY A 40 -4.97 -15.90 -0.96
CA GLY A 40 -3.54 -15.98 -0.70
C GLY A 40 -2.73 -14.80 -1.25
N SER A 41 -3.37 -13.84 -1.93
CA SER A 41 -2.68 -12.66 -2.44
C SER A 41 -2.38 -11.64 -1.34
N PRO A 42 -1.25 -10.93 -1.39
CA PRO A 42 -0.95 -9.87 -0.43
C PRO A 42 -1.85 -8.65 -0.66
N VAL A 43 -2.32 -8.03 0.41
CA VAL A 43 -3.05 -6.75 0.40
C VAL A 43 -2.39 -5.75 1.35
N ALA A 44 -2.26 -4.51 0.89
CA ALA A 44 -1.79 -3.39 1.69
C ALA A 44 -3.01 -2.62 2.22
N ILE A 45 -3.07 -2.45 3.54
CA ILE A 45 -4.13 -1.75 4.24
C ILE A 45 -3.61 -0.44 4.80
N ASN A 46 -4.31 0.66 4.54
CA ASN A 46 -4.07 1.92 5.22
C ASN A 46 -4.75 1.89 6.61
N PRO A 47 -4.00 1.89 7.72
CA PRO A 47 -4.59 1.83 9.06
C PRO A 47 -5.48 3.05 9.36
N ASP A 48 -5.24 4.21 8.75
CA ASP A 48 -6.05 5.42 8.96
C ASP A 48 -7.47 5.30 8.40
N GLU A 49 -7.66 4.43 7.40
CA GLU A 49 -8.96 4.17 6.80
C GLU A 49 -9.75 3.09 7.54
N VAL A 50 -9.13 2.37 8.48
CA VAL A 50 -9.79 1.32 9.25
C VAL A 50 -10.69 1.96 10.30
N VAL A 51 -11.96 1.55 10.31
CA VAL A 51 -12.94 1.94 11.33
C VAL A 51 -13.06 0.86 12.39
N HIS A 52 -13.10 -0.39 11.96
CA HIS A 52 -13.26 -1.54 12.84
C HIS A 52 -12.74 -2.82 12.19
N ALA A 53 -12.28 -3.77 13.01
CA ALA A 53 -11.92 -5.11 12.61
C ALA A 53 -12.67 -6.12 13.48
N ALA A 54 -13.24 -7.15 12.87
CA ALA A 54 -14.00 -8.20 13.55
C ALA A 54 -13.69 -9.57 12.92
N PRO A 55 -13.95 -10.69 13.60
CA PRO A 55 -13.86 -12.00 12.98
C PRO A 55 -14.80 -12.08 11.77
N VAL A 56 -14.40 -12.81 10.73
CA VAL A 56 -15.30 -13.07 9.60
C VAL A 56 -16.58 -13.75 10.09
N PRO A 57 -17.77 -13.35 9.61
CA PRO A 57 -19.01 -13.99 10.02
C PRO A 57 -19.01 -15.48 9.65
N ALA A 58 -19.14 -16.35 10.65
CA ALA A 58 -19.20 -17.80 10.45
C ALA A 58 -20.55 -18.30 9.91
N SER A 59 -21.56 -17.42 9.83
CA SER A 59 -22.91 -17.77 9.33
C SER A 59 -23.69 -16.53 8.88
N GLY A 60 -24.74 -16.74 8.10
CA GLY A 60 -25.69 -15.70 7.68
C GLY A 60 -25.39 -15.08 6.31
N ALA A 61 -26.18 -14.07 5.93
CA ALA A 61 -26.14 -13.46 4.60
C ALA A 61 -24.81 -12.75 4.26
N LEU A 62 -24.00 -12.44 5.28
CA LEU A 62 -22.71 -11.77 5.15
C LEU A 62 -21.52 -12.74 5.24
N MET A 63 -21.78 -14.06 5.29
CA MET A 63 -20.75 -15.10 5.28
C MET A 63 -19.98 -15.04 3.96
N GLY A 64 -18.67 -14.91 4.06
CA GLY A 64 -17.77 -14.89 2.91
C GLY A 64 -17.18 -16.27 2.60
N PRO A 65 -16.20 -16.33 1.68
CA PRO A 65 -15.48 -17.57 1.37
C PRO A 65 -14.58 -18.05 2.52
N LEU A 66 -14.23 -17.16 3.45
CA LEU A 66 -13.47 -17.50 4.66
C LEU A 66 -14.42 -17.91 5.79
N THR A 67 -14.12 -19.06 6.39
CA THR A 67 -14.70 -19.52 7.66
C THR A 67 -13.90 -19.07 8.88
N THR A 68 -12.67 -18.59 8.67
CA THR A 68 -11.75 -18.11 9.70
C THR A 68 -10.92 -16.98 9.11
N GLY A 69 -10.68 -15.93 9.90
CA GLY A 69 -10.00 -14.71 9.47
C GLY A 69 -10.66 -13.46 10.05
N THR A 70 -10.33 -12.31 9.48
CA THR A 70 -10.77 -11.01 9.96
C THR A 70 -11.42 -10.21 8.84
N ARG A 71 -12.57 -9.62 9.12
CA ARG A 71 -13.22 -8.61 8.29
C ARG A 71 -12.83 -7.23 8.78
N ILE A 72 -12.16 -6.47 7.92
CA ILE A 72 -11.76 -5.07 8.16
C ILE A 72 -12.79 -4.18 7.48
N VAL A 73 -13.38 -3.25 8.23
CA VAL A 73 -14.34 -2.27 7.72
C VAL A 73 -13.66 -0.91 7.62
N PHE A 74 -13.78 -0.28 6.45
CA PHE A 74 -13.17 1.01 6.16
C PHE A 74 -14.15 2.18 6.29
N ARG A 75 -13.61 3.40 6.36
CA ARG A 75 -14.39 4.65 6.42
C ARG A 75 -15.34 4.83 5.23
N ASN A 76 -14.98 4.28 4.07
CA ASN A 76 -15.83 4.28 2.87
C ASN A 76 -16.96 3.24 2.90
N GLN A 77 -17.19 2.58 4.05
CA GLN A 77 -18.19 1.52 4.26
C GLN A 77 -17.92 0.22 3.48
N SER A 78 -16.80 0.13 2.77
CA SER A 78 -16.32 -1.12 2.19
C SER A 78 -15.75 -2.03 3.28
N HIS A 79 -15.60 -3.31 2.94
CA HIS A 79 -14.94 -4.29 3.77
C HIS A 79 -13.93 -5.12 2.98
N GLN A 80 -12.86 -5.53 3.64
CA GLN A 80 -11.88 -6.48 3.13
C GLN A 80 -11.75 -7.61 4.14
N ASP A 81 -12.01 -8.83 3.67
CA ASP A 81 -11.71 -10.03 4.44
C ASP A 81 -10.23 -10.39 4.25
N VAL A 82 -9.57 -10.77 5.33
CA VAL A 82 -8.17 -11.22 5.37
C VAL A 82 -8.07 -12.53 6.13
N GLY A 83 -7.05 -13.34 5.81
CA GLY A 83 -6.83 -14.65 6.41
C GLY A 83 -6.24 -14.61 7.81
N GLU A 84 -5.60 -13.50 8.19
CA GLU A 84 -5.05 -13.31 9.54
C GLU A 84 -6.14 -13.26 10.61
N LEU A 85 -5.81 -13.76 11.80
CA LEU A 85 -6.68 -13.71 12.97
C LEU A 85 -6.82 -12.27 13.49
N LEU A 86 -7.92 -12.01 14.20
CA LEU A 86 -8.26 -10.68 14.67
C LEU A 86 -7.14 -10.05 15.50
N ASP A 87 -6.57 -10.82 16.44
CA ASP A 87 -5.50 -10.33 17.33
C ASP A 87 -4.24 -9.95 16.54
N GLU A 88 -3.90 -10.72 15.50
CA GLU A 88 -2.76 -10.40 14.63
C GLU A 88 -3.00 -9.12 13.83
N VAL A 89 -4.21 -8.94 13.31
CA VAL A 89 -4.59 -7.74 12.55
C VAL A 89 -4.54 -6.51 13.43
N ILE A 90 -5.13 -6.57 14.64
CA ILE A 90 -5.10 -5.47 15.60
C ILE A 90 -3.65 -5.12 15.97
N ALA A 91 -2.84 -6.12 16.32
CA ALA A 91 -1.45 -5.89 16.71
C ALA A 91 -0.63 -5.21 15.59
N ARG A 92 -0.83 -5.60 14.32
CA ARG A 92 -0.14 -4.99 13.18
C ARG A 92 -0.59 -3.56 12.93
N ILE A 93 -1.89 -3.28 13.06
CA ILE A 93 -2.44 -1.92 12.93
C ILE A 93 -1.90 -1.01 14.05
N ASP A 94 -1.91 -1.47 15.30
CA ASP A 94 -1.38 -0.71 16.45
C ASP A 94 0.12 -0.45 16.33
N THR A 95 0.87 -1.45 15.84
CA THR A 95 2.30 -1.29 15.55
C THR A 95 2.53 -0.24 14.48
N ALA A 96 1.73 -0.24 13.41
CA ALA A 96 1.83 0.75 12.33
C ALA A 96 1.57 2.18 12.84
N TRP A 97 0.53 2.38 13.66
CA TRP A 97 0.31 3.68 14.32
C TRP A 97 1.46 4.08 15.24
N SER A 98 2.01 3.14 16.01
CA SER A 98 3.14 3.40 16.90
C SER A 98 4.40 3.82 16.13
N VAL A 99 4.71 3.14 15.02
CA VAL A 99 5.85 3.48 14.14
C VAL A 99 5.67 4.87 13.53
N ARG A 100 4.45 5.22 13.10
CA ARG A 100 4.17 6.57 12.58
C ARG A 100 4.33 7.64 13.63
N ALA A 101 3.81 7.41 14.84
CA ALA A 101 4.00 8.33 15.96
C ALA A 101 5.50 8.56 16.24
N ALA A 102 6.30 7.50 16.21
CA ALA A 102 7.76 7.60 16.37
C ALA A 102 8.43 8.36 15.21
N ALA A 103 8.01 8.14 13.97
CA ALA A 103 8.55 8.84 12.80
C ALA A 103 8.26 10.35 12.82
N LEU A 104 7.05 10.74 13.26
CA LEU A 104 6.66 12.15 13.41
C LEU A 104 7.41 12.85 14.55
N ALA A 105 7.81 12.11 15.58
CA ALA A 105 8.58 12.64 16.70
C ALA A 105 10.10 12.74 16.41
N ALA A 106 10.60 12.09 15.36
CA ALA A 106 12.02 12.10 15.03
C ALA A 106 12.42 13.38 14.28
N PRO A 107 13.53 14.05 14.66
CA PRO A 107 14.05 15.17 13.89
C PRO A 107 14.47 14.69 12.50
N ALA A 108 14.13 15.46 11.45
CA ALA A 108 14.48 15.15 10.07
C ALA A 108 15.98 14.81 9.97
N PRO A 109 16.37 13.74 9.25
CA PRO A 109 17.77 13.39 9.11
C PRO A 109 18.48 14.58 8.46
N VAL A 110 19.36 15.24 9.23
CA VAL A 110 20.30 16.22 8.70
C VAL A 110 21.14 15.48 7.67
N THR A 111 20.77 15.65 6.41
CA THR A 111 21.61 15.23 5.28
C THR A 111 22.81 16.17 5.30
N SER A 112 23.84 15.79 6.04
CA SER A 112 25.13 16.47 5.98
C SER A 112 25.72 16.23 4.60
N ARG A 113 25.34 17.09 3.65
CA ARG A 113 25.85 17.10 2.28
C ARG A 113 27.33 17.46 2.38
N ALA A 114 28.19 16.46 2.19
CA ALA A 114 29.63 16.64 2.21
C ALA A 114 30.05 17.76 1.23
N PRO A 115 31.03 18.63 1.59
CA PRO A 115 31.54 19.63 0.67
C PRO A 115 32.13 18.90 -0.55
N ARG A 116 31.73 19.30 -1.76
CA ARG A 116 32.46 18.90 -2.97
C ARG A 116 33.79 19.63 -2.95
N ASP A 117 34.85 18.92 -2.54
CA ASP A 117 36.22 19.32 -2.82
C ASP A 117 36.39 19.45 -4.33
N SER A 118 36.66 20.68 -4.76
CA SER A 118 37.02 21.02 -6.13
C SER A 118 38.55 21.09 -6.19
N ARG A 119 39.17 20.26 -7.03
CA ARG A 119 40.51 20.46 -7.55
C ARG A 119 40.53 20.16 -9.04
#